data_AF-A0AAF0Z9R1-F1
#
_entry.id   AF-A0AAF0Z9R1-F1
#
_cell.length_a   1.000
_cell.length_b   1.000
_cell.length_c   1.000
_cell.angle_alpha   90.00
_cell.angle_beta   90.00
_cell.angle_gamma   90.00
#
_symmetry.space_group_name_H-M   'P 1'
#
loop_
_entity.id
_entity.type
_entity.pdbx_description
1 polymer ?
#
loop_
_entity_poly.entity_id
_entity_poly.type
_entity_poly.pdbx_seq_one_letter_code
_entity_poly.pdbx_strand_id
1 'polypeptide(L)'
;MMITEQLLLIKWQSLDTEKKAKVLALIDDLIKDNEENDSEPLNYQPKTELGKKLWALRQKSLGSQPLLNNWDEVEKELADRRGGIRE
;
A
#
# COMPACT_ATOMS: atom_id res chain seq x y z
N MET A 1 -17.10 -29.13 3.29
CA MET A 1 -16.07 -28.16 2.85
C MET A 1 -15.44 -27.60 4.11
N MET A 2 -14.16 -27.87 4.38
CA MET A 2 -13.49 -27.26 5.53
C MET A 2 -13.15 -25.81 5.21
N ILE A 3 -13.45 -24.91 6.13
CA ILE A 3 -13.08 -23.51 6.05
C ILE A 3 -11.56 -23.42 6.24
N THR A 4 -10.88 -22.54 5.50
CA THR A 4 -9.43 -22.35 5.50
C THR A 4 -8.84 -22.17 6.90
N GLU A 5 -9.55 -21.48 7.79
CA GLU A 5 -9.19 -21.25 9.19
C GLU A 5 -9.11 -22.56 10.00
N GLN A 6 -10.04 -23.49 9.77
CA GLN A 6 -10.06 -24.79 10.47
C GLN A 6 -8.87 -25.66 10.05
N LEU A 7 -8.51 -25.62 8.76
CA LEU A 7 -7.34 -26.34 8.25
C LEU A 7 -6.02 -25.79 8.82
N LEU A 8 -5.92 -24.47 8.98
CA LEU A 8 -4.79 -23.81 9.61
C LEU A 8 -4.63 -24.22 11.07
N LEU A 9 -5.72 -24.24 11.83
CA LEU A 9 -5.71 -24.63 13.25
C LEU A 9 -5.24 -26.08 13.43
N ILE A 10 -5.73 -27.01 12.61
CA ILE A 10 -5.33 -28.42 12.64
C ILE A 10 -3.83 -28.56 12.35
N LYS A 11 -3.33 -27.89 11.31
CA LYS A 11 -1.91 -27.91 10.96
C LYS A 11 -1.06 -27.32 12.09
N TRP A 12 -1.47 -26.19 12.67
CA TRP A 12 -0.78 -25.56 13.80
C TRP A 12 -0.67 -26.49 15.02
N GLN A 13 -1.75 -27.18 15.38
CA GLN A 13 -1.76 -28.10 16.52
C GLN A 13 -0.80 -29.29 16.34
N SER A 14 -0.60 -29.75 15.11
CA SER A 14 0.31 -30.86 14.77
C SER A 14 1.81 -30.51 14.85
N LEU A 15 2.16 -29.23 14.95
CA LEU A 15 3.55 -28.77 15.00
C LEU A 15 4.13 -28.85 16.42
N ASP A 16 5.44 -29.10 16.49
CA ASP A 16 6.23 -28.98 17.71
C ASP A 16 6.56 -27.51 18.04
N THR A 17 7.04 -27.29 19.25
CA THR A 17 7.27 -25.93 19.80
C THR A 17 8.24 -25.10 18.95
N GLU A 18 9.28 -25.73 18.38
CA GLU A 18 10.24 -25.04 17.54
C GLU A 18 9.64 -24.58 16.21
N LYS A 19 8.85 -25.43 15.54
CA LYS A 19 8.19 -25.05 14.27
C LYS A 19 7.08 -24.02 14.51
N LYS A 20 6.39 -24.07 15.66
CA LYS A 20 5.43 -23.04 16.07
C LYS A 20 6.09 -21.66 16.19
N ALA A 21 7.28 -21.59 16.79
CA ALA A 21 8.03 -20.34 16.87
C ALA A 21 8.40 -19.78 15.50
N LYS A 22 8.81 -20.64 14.54
CA LYS A 22 9.12 -20.23 13.16
C LYS A 22 7.89 -19.68 12.43
N VAL A 23 6.73 -20.27 12.63
CA VAL A 23 5.47 -19.79 12.02
C VAL A 23 5.04 -18.46 12.63
N LEU A 24 5.22 -18.25 13.94
CA LEU A 24 4.95 -16.94 14.55
C LEU A 24 5.87 -15.85 13.98
N ALA A 25 7.17 -16.12 13.86
CA ALA A 25 8.10 -15.19 13.24
C ALA A 25 7.70 -14.82 11.79
N LEU A 26 7.27 -15.82 11.00
CA LEU A 26 6.76 -15.57 9.65
C LEU A 26 5.48 -14.72 9.65
N ILE A 27 4.57 -14.94 10.60
CA ILE A 27 3.35 -14.13 10.72
C ILE A 27 3.72 -12.69 11.08
N ASP A 28 4.66 -12.48 12.00
CA ASP A 28 5.14 -11.16 12.39
C ASP A 28 5.76 -10.42 11.18
N ASP A 29 6.58 -11.11 10.38
CA ASP A 29 7.14 -10.56 9.14
C ASP A 29 6.04 -10.18 8.13
N LEU A 30 5.04 -11.04 7.92
CA LEU A 30 3.92 -10.77 7.01
C LEU A 30 3.03 -9.60 7.47
N ILE A 31 2.83 -9.46 8.79
CA ILE A 31 2.11 -8.31 9.36
C ILE A 31 2.90 -7.04 9.09
N LYS A 32 4.21 -7.06 9.34
CA LYS A 32 5.10 -5.93 9.09
C LYS A 32 5.12 -5.55 7.60
N ASP A 33 5.19 -6.51 6.70
CA ASP A 33 5.13 -6.26 5.25
C ASP A 33 3.79 -5.61 4.83
N ASN A 34 2.67 -6.02 5.42
CA ASN A 34 1.37 -5.37 5.17
C ASN A 34 1.35 -3.92 5.70
N GLU A 35 1.98 -3.65 6.85
CA GLU A 35 2.11 -2.29 7.40
C GLU A 35 3.04 -1.40 6.56
N GLU A 36 4.13 -1.95 6.02
CA GLU A 36 5.07 -1.23 5.15
C GLU A 36 4.48 -0.90 3.76
N ASN A 37 3.59 -1.75 3.24
CA ASN A 37 3.00 -1.55 1.90
C ASN A 37 1.83 -0.55 1.87
N ASP A 38 1.11 -0.35 2.98
CA ASP A 38 -0.11 0.46 2.98
C ASP A 38 0.01 1.84 3.64
N SER A 39 1.08 2.19 4.37
CA SER A 39 1.00 3.37 5.26
C SER A 39 2.30 4.01 5.74
N GLU A 40 3.41 3.95 5.01
CA GLU A 40 4.43 4.98 5.26
C GLU A 40 4.08 6.25 4.48
N PRO A 41 3.58 7.33 5.11
CA PRO A 41 3.69 8.64 4.49
C PRO A 41 5.17 8.81 4.24
N LEU A 42 5.59 8.81 2.97
CA LEU A 42 6.96 9.08 2.54
C LEU A 42 7.49 10.21 3.43
N ASN A 43 8.28 9.88 4.45
CA ASN A 43 8.93 10.85 5.34
C ASN A 43 10.14 11.40 4.59
N TYR A 44 9.88 11.81 3.36
CA TYR A 44 10.82 12.32 2.42
C TYR A 44 11.10 13.75 2.84
N GLN A 45 12.29 13.97 3.37
CA GLN A 45 12.80 15.30 3.67
C GLN A 45 13.69 15.77 2.52
N PRO A 46 13.23 16.73 1.70
CA PRO A 46 14.04 17.25 0.61
C PRO A 46 15.28 17.98 1.14
N LYS A 47 16.47 17.55 0.70
CA LYS A 47 17.76 18.11 1.14
C LYS A 47 18.18 19.37 0.39
N THR A 48 17.72 19.54 -0.84
CA THR A 48 18.08 20.67 -1.72
C THR A 48 16.99 21.74 -1.75
N GLU A 49 17.35 22.98 -2.04
CA GLU A 49 16.38 24.07 -2.19
C GLU A 49 15.37 23.81 -3.32
N LEU A 50 15.82 23.19 -4.42
CA LEU A 50 14.92 22.73 -5.49
C LEU A 50 13.96 21.65 -4.97
N GLY A 51 14.47 20.68 -4.22
CA GLY A 51 13.66 19.62 -3.62
C GLY A 51 12.59 20.18 -2.69
N LYS A 52 12.92 21.16 -1.85
CA LYS A 52 11.96 21.81 -0.93
C LYS A 52 10.83 22.48 -1.71
N LYS A 53 11.17 23.19 -2.79
CA LYS A 53 10.18 23.83 -3.69
C LYS A 53 9.26 22.81 -4.36
N LEU A 54 9.83 21.74 -4.92
CA LEU A 54 9.05 20.67 -5.56
C LEU A 54 8.14 19.95 -4.56
N TRP A 55 8.63 19.70 -3.34
CA TRP A 55 7.84 19.09 -2.28
C TRP A 55 6.67 19.97 -1.86
N ALA A 56 6.89 21.28 -1.67
CA ALA A 56 5.82 22.23 -1.37
C ALA A 56 4.76 22.29 -2.47
N LEU A 57 5.18 22.24 -3.75
CA LEU A 57 4.25 22.17 -4.89
C LEU A 57 3.43 20.88 -4.90
N ARG A 58 4.07 19.73 -4.61
CA ARG A 58 3.37 18.44 -4.49
C ARG A 58 2.31 18.47 -3.40
N GLN A 59 2.66 18.93 -2.20
CA GLN A 59 1.72 19.02 -1.07
C GLN A 59 0.53 19.93 -1.40
N LYS A 60 0.80 21.08 -2.05
CA LYS A 60 -0.25 21.98 -2.53
C LYS A 60 -1.15 21.33 -3.59
N SER A 61 -0.58 20.57 -4.52
CA SER A 61 -1.33 19.86 -5.57
C SER A 61 -2.25 18.79 -4.97
N LEU A 62 -1.72 17.97 -4.06
CA LEU A 62 -2.46 16.89 -3.41
C LEU A 62 -3.64 17.41 -2.58
N GLY A 63 -3.48 18.55 -1.88
CA GLY A 63 -4.59 19.16 -1.14
C GLY A 63 -5.66 19.80 -2.03
N SER A 64 -5.38 20.02 -3.31
CA SER A 64 -6.28 20.70 -4.25
C SER A 64 -6.98 19.75 -5.24
N GLN A 65 -6.56 18.48 -5.30
CA GLN A 65 -7.07 17.50 -6.25
C GLN A 65 -7.95 16.47 -5.54
N PRO A 66 -9.05 16.03 -6.18
CA PRO A 66 -9.84 14.91 -5.67
C PRO A 66 -8.97 13.64 -5.64
N LEU A 67 -9.13 12.84 -4.58
CA LEU A 67 -8.53 11.52 -4.51
C LEU A 67 -9.19 10.64 -5.59
N LEU A 68 -8.38 10.17 -6.53
CA LEU A 68 -8.80 9.18 -7.52
C LEU A 68 -8.66 7.81 -6.87
N ASN A 69 -9.80 7.16 -6.61
CA ASN A 69 -9.85 5.94 -5.80
C ASN A 69 -9.78 4.66 -6.64
N ASN A 70 -9.79 4.79 -7.97
CA ASN A 70 -9.73 3.67 -8.90
C ASN A 70 -9.07 4.07 -10.24
N TRP A 71 -8.72 3.06 -11.03
CA TRP A 71 -8.02 3.22 -12.30
C TRP A 71 -8.87 3.90 -13.38
N ASP A 72 -10.18 3.72 -13.38
CA ASP A 72 -11.08 4.35 -14.36
C ASP A 72 -11.09 5.88 -14.20
N GLU A 73 -11.08 6.37 -12.95
CA GLU A 73 -10.97 7.79 -12.63
C GLU A 73 -9.63 8.39 -13.09
N VAL A 74 -8.53 7.62 -12.95
CA VAL A 74 -7.19 7.99 -13.44
C VAL A 74 -7.18 8.10 -14.97
N GLU A 75 -7.71 7.12 -15.67
CA GLU A 75 -7.76 7.13 -17.13
C GLU A 75 -8.61 8.28 -17.68
N LYS A 76 -9.75 8.56 -17.04
CA LYS A 76 -10.63 9.67 -17.40
C LYS A 76 -9.94 11.03 -17.25
N GLU A 77 -9.32 11.29 -16.09
CA GLU A 77 -8.60 12.54 -15.88
C GLU A 77 -7.45 12.71 -16.90
N LEU A 78 -6.76 11.61 -17.19
CA LEU A 78 -5.65 11.60 -18.13
C LEU A 78 -6.11 11.82 -19.59
N ALA A 79 -7.29 11.33 -19.96
CA ALA A 79 -7.93 11.62 -21.24
C ALA A 79 -8.35 13.09 -21.34
N ASP A 80 -8.99 13.63 -20.29
CA ASP A 80 -9.44 15.02 -20.23
C ASP A 80 -8.25 16.00 -20.32
N ARG A 81 -7.16 15.75 -19.59
CA ARG A 81 -5.92 16.55 -19.66
C ARG A 81 -5.24 16.50 -21.04
N ARG A 82 -5.43 15.42 -21.80
CA ARG A 82 -4.89 15.25 -23.15
C ARG A 82 -5.81 15.77 -24.27
N GLY A 83 -6.92 16.43 -23.90
CA GLY A 83 -7.85 17.04 -24.86
C GLY A 83 -9.04 16.16 -25.26
N GLY A 84 -9.25 15.03 -24.56
CA GLY A 84 -10.36 14.10 -24.75
C GLY A 84 -10.22 13.23 -26.00
N ILE A 85 -10.76 12.01 -25.95
CA ILE A 85 -11.13 11.30 -27.18
C ILE A 85 -12.37 12.03 -27.71
N ARG A 86 -12.21 12.74 -28.83
CA ARG A 86 -13.36 13.23 -29.59
C ARG A 86 -14.04 12.01 -30.22
N GLU A 87 -15.37 11.92 -30.06
CA GLU A 87 -16.22 10.95 -30.76
C GLU A 87 -16.00 10.98 -32.28
#